data_AF-A0A1J8NNS8-F1
#
_entry.id   AF-A0A1J8NNS8-F1
#
_cell.length_a   1.000
_cell.length_b   1.000
_cell.length_c   1.000
_cell.angle_alpha   90.00
_cell.angle_beta   90.00
_cell.angle_gamma   90.00
#
_symmetry.space_group_name_H-M   'P 1'
#
loop_
_entity.id
_entity.type
_entity.pdbx_description
1 polymer ?
#
loop_
_entity_poly.entity_id
_entity_poly.type
_entity_poly.pdbx_seq_one_letter_code
_entity_poly.pdbx_strand_id
1 'polypeptide(L)'
;MLAVYFSEKFNKTDEYPFYRRLKNRVLNEITENDWSISSSVFIDGVLSLISKNPRADRYTINAIDSDEKEKGRGRLDNKNSKDKSPLRWFYIKGNDKAIEQILKIYFSAIKDHFWANVCIEKGTVLVRSVGISALFQFLRKKLMDMPKINKENIEKLCSALKTVNPEEFTKNTEYTSTTVGQRKIYDYLNENVKTDF
;
A
#
# COMPACT_ATOMS: atom_id res chain seq x y z
N MET A 1 11.66 -4.18 -10.80
CA MET A 1 10.55 -4.74 -10.00
C MET A 1 9.49 -3.67 -9.83
N LEU A 2 8.21 -3.97 -10.08
CA LEU A 2 7.12 -2.98 -10.15
C LEU A 2 6.99 -2.11 -8.88
N ALA A 3 7.09 -2.71 -7.70
CA ALA A 3 6.98 -1.98 -6.44
C ALA A 3 8.08 -0.90 -6.25
N VAL A 4 9.29 -1.18 -6.72
CA VAL A 4 10.41 -0.19 -6.71
C VAL A 4 10.09 0.98 -7.65
N TYR A 5 9.59 0.67 -8.85
CA TYR A 5 9.14 1.70 -9.80
C TYR A 5 8.04 2.59 -9.20
N PHE A 6 7.03 2.01 -8.54
CA PHE A 6 6.01 2.80 -7.87
C PHE A 6 6.56 3.62 -6.71
N SER A 7 7.49 3.09 -5.91
CA SER A 7 8.13 3.88 -4.86
C SER A 7 8.78 5.14 -5.42
N GLU A 8 9.52 5.04 -6.53
CA GLU A 8 10.12 6.22 -7.16
C GLU A 8 9.07 7.17 -7.73
N LYS A 9 8.07 6.63 -8.44
CA LYS A 9 7.03 7.43 -9.08
C LYS A 9 6.22 8.24 -8.06
N PHE A 10 5.80 7.58 -6.97
CA PHE A 10 5.02 8.21 -5.90
C PHE A 10 5.84 9.23 -5.10
N ASN A 11 7.18 9.15 -5.14
CA ASN A 11 8.06 10.09 -4.45
C ASN A 11 8.42 11.33 -5.28
N LYS A 12 8.39 11.24 -6.62
CA LYS A 12 8.95 12.27 -7.53
C LYS A 12 7.96 13.34 -8.00
N THR A 13 6.65 13.09 -7.96
CA THR A 13 5.62 14.04 -8.47
C THR A 13 4.62 14.40 -7.38
N ASP A 14 4.28 15.68 -7.26
CA ASP A 14 3.39 16.25 -6.25
C ASP A 14 1.92 15.77 -6.35
N GLU A 15 1.53 15.31 -7.54
CA GLU A 15 0.25 14.63 -7.76
C GLU A 15 0.08 13.33 -6.94
N TYR A 16 1.16 12.76 -6.40
CA TYR A 16 1.11 11.53 -5.62
C TYR A 16 1.17 11.83 -4.11
N PRO A 17 0.47 11.01 -3.30
CA PRO A 17 0.34 11.28 -1.86
C PRO A 17 1.66 11.16 -1.09
N PHE A 18 2.67 10.47 -1.64
CA PHE A 18 3.99 10.29 -1.02
C PHE A 18 5.08 11.19 -1.61
N TYR A 19 4.73 12.27 -2.30
CA TYR A 19 5.71 13.20 -2.86
C TYR A 19 6.73 13.64 -1.80
N ARG A 20 8.02 13.34 -2.04
CA ARG A 20 9.14 13.60 -1.13
C ARG A 20 9.01 13.01 0.28
N ARG A 21 8.21 11.94 0.44
CA ARG A 21 7.97 11.25 1.72
C ARG A 21 8.71 9.94 1.87
N LEU A 22 9.26 9.40 0.79
CA LEU A 22 9.98 8.13 0.78
C LEU A 22 11.48 8.41 0.74
N LYS A 23 12.23 7.77 1.65
CA LYS A 23 13.69 7.82 1.73
C LYS A 23 14.27 6.53 1.19
N ASN A 24 14.86 6.59 0.02
CA ASN A 24 15.76 5.56 -0.47
C ASN A 24 17.17 5.82 0.06
N ARG A 25 17.82 4.83 0.69
CA ARG A 25 19.18 5.02 1.25
C ARG A 25 20.27 5.14 0.17
N VAL A 26 19.99 4.68 -1.05
CA VAL A 26 20.96 4.63 -2.16
C VAL A 26 20.81 5.86 -3.06
N LEU A 27 19.58 6.35 -3.21
CA LEU A 27 19.29 7.55 -3.97
C LEU A 27 19.25 8.70 -2.96
N ASN A 28 20.15 9.67 -3.05
CA ASN A 28 20.20 10.83 -2.14
C ASN A 28 18.97 11.75 -2.33
N GLU A 29 17.79 11.26 -1.98
CA GLU A 29 16.50 11.91 -2.20
C GLU A 29 16.33 13.09 -1.23
N ILE A 30 15.88 14.23 -1.77
CA ILE A 30 15.47 15.38 -0.97
C ILE A 30 14.07 15.08 -0.45
N THR A 31 13.94 14.91 0.87
CA THR A 31 12.67 14.65 1.53
C THR A 31 12.20 15.84 2.35
N GLU A 32 10.90 15.91 2.58
CA GLU A 32 10.33 16.90 3.48
C GLU A 32 10.78 16.70 4.94
N ASN A 33 10.77 17.79 5.71
CA ASN A 33 11.33 17.83 7.07
C ASN A 33 10.34 17.42 8.17
N ASP A 34 9.03 17.57 7.94
CA ASP A 34 7.95 17.22 8.86
C ASP A 34 7.84 15.70 9.04
N TRP A 35 7.80 14.93 7.95
CA TRP A 35 7.82 13.47 8.03
C TRP A 35 8.32 12.79 6.76
N SER A 36 8.91 11.61 6.96
CA SER A 36 9.34 10.72 5.89
C SER A 36 9.59 9.31 6.46
N ILE A 37 9.49 8.31 5.59
CA ILE A 37 9.69 6.89 5.92
C ILE A 37 10.67 6.24 4.95
N SER A 38 11.24 5.09 5.32
CA SER A 38 12.03 4.28 4.38
C SER A 38 11.16 3.84 3.20
N SER A 39 11.69 3.95 1.97
CA SER A 39 11.03 3.45 0.76
C SER A 39 10.69 1.96 0.83
N SER A 40 11.46 1.18 1.60
CA SER A 40 11.20 -0.25 1.83
C SER A 40 9.80 -0.52 2.39
N VAL A 41 9.28 0.35 3.25
CA VAL A 41 7.94 0.19 3.87
C VAL A 41 6.86 0.27 2.80
N PHE A 42 6.98 1.23 1.87
CA PHE A 42 6.07 1.35 0.73
C PHE A 42 6.21 0.17 -0.22
N ILE A 43 7.45 -0.24 -0.53
CA ILE A 43 7.74 -1.37 -1.43
C ILE A 43 7.13 -2.66 -0.88
N ASP A 44 7.34 -2.97 0.40
CA ASP A 44 6.80 -4.15 1.07
C ASP A 44 5.26 -4.11 1.09
N GLY A 45 4.69 -2.93 1.33
CA GLY A 45 3.25 -2.68 1.23
C GLY A 45 2.69 -3.06 -0.14
N VAL A 46 3.26 -2.52 -1.23
CA VAL A 46 2.86 -2.85 -2.60
C VAL A 46 3.07 -4.33 -2.92
N LEU A 47 4.23 -4.90 -2.56
CA LEU A 47 4.52 -6.32 -2.78
C LEU A 47 3.46 -7.21 -2.13
N SER A 48 3.02 -6.87 -0.92
CA SER A 48 1.96 -7.60 -0.23
C SER A 48 0.63 -7.61 -1.01
N LEU A 49 0.34 -6.59 -1.81
CA LEU A 49 -0.90 -6.54 -2.59
C LEU A 49 -0.84 -7.43 -3.84
N ILE A 50 0.34 -7.68 -4.40
CA ILE A 50 0.52 -8.35 -5.69
C ILE A 50 1.11 -9.78 -5.59
N SER A 51 1.69 -10.15 -4.45
CA SER A 51 2.37 -11.42 -4.29
C SER A 51 2.48 -11.87 -2.83
N LYS A 52 2.29 -13.18 -2.61
CA LYS A 52 2.62 -13.87 -1.35
C LYS A 52 4.10 -14.26 -1.26
N ASN A 53 4.78 -14.42 -2.40
CA ASN A 53 6.21 -14.76 -2.45
C ASN A 53 6.93 -14.00 -3.58
N PRO A 54 7.20 -12.70 -3.38
CA PRO A 54 7.84 -11.85 -4.40
C PRO A 54 9.19 -12.38 -4.89
N ARG A 55 9.93 -13.07 -4.01
CA ARG A 55 11.24 -13.64 -4.35
C ARG A 55 11.09 -14.82 -5.32
N ALA A 56 10.18 -15.75 -5.05
CA ALA A 56 9.90 -16.85 -5.97
C ALA A 56 9.39 -16.33 -7.32
N ASP A 57 8.46 -15.37 -7.31
CA ASP A 57 7.97 -14.75 -8.55
C ASP A 57 9.09 -14.16 -9.39
N ARG A 58 10.05 -13.47 -8.76
CA ARG A 58 11.20 -12.91 -9.48
C ARG A 58 12.02 -14.00 -10.16
N TYR A 59 12.23 -15.15 -9.52
CA TYR A 59 12.94 -16.27 -10.14
C TYR A 59 12.13 -16.85 -11.31
N THR A 60 10.83 -17.09 -11.13
CA THR A 60 9.95 -17.60 -12.19
C THR A 60 9.90 -16.66 -13.40
N ILE A 61 9.75 -15.35 -13.15
CA ILE A 61 9.74 -14.32 -14.22
C ILE A 61 11.04 -14.33 -15.01
N ASN A 62 12.19 -14.49 -14.34
CA ASN A 62 13.52 -14.38 -14.95
C ASN A 62 14.13 -15.72 -15.39
N ALA A 63 13.42 -16.83 -15.27
CA ALA A 63 13.93 -18.14 -15.65
C ALA A 63 14.33 -18.17 -17.14
N ILE A 64 15.56 -18.58 -17.44
CA ILE A 64 16.09 -18.53 -18.82
C ILE A 64 15.71 -19.82 -19.59
N ASP A 65 15.64 -20.96 -18.91
CA ASP A 65 15.46 -22.30 -19.50
C ASP A 65 14.06 -22.89 -19.35
N SER A 66 13.01 -22.07 -19.50
CA SER A 66 11.65 -22.62 -19.52
C SER A 66 11.27 -22.98 -20.97
N ASP A 67 10.91 -24.23 -21.24
CA ASP A 67 10.18 -24.65 -22.47
C ASP A 67 8.81 -23.96 -22.63
N GLU A 68 8.42 -23.13 -21.66
CA GLU A 68 7.22 -22.32 -21.66
C GLU A 68 7.27 -21.21 -22.72
N LYS A 69 6.23 -21.15 -23.56
CA LYS A 69 6.00 -20.05 -24.52
C LYS A 69 5.78 -18.69 -23.84
N GLU A 70 5.31 -18.72 -22.59
CA GLU A 70 5.03 -17.53 -21.80
C GLU A 70 6.33 -16.87 -21.29
N LYS A 71 6.37 -15.53 -21.33
CA LYS A 71 7.52 -14.73 -20.90
C LYS A 71 7.12 -13.76 -19.79
N GLY A 72 8.09 -13.39 -18.97
CA GLY A 72 7.89 -12.37 -17.95
C GLY A 72 6.82 -12.77 -16.93
N ARG A 73 5.90 -11.86 -16.62
CA ARG A 73 4.85 -12.07 -15.60
C ARG A 73 3.78 -13.09 -16.03
N GLY A 74 3.65 -13.38 -17.32
CA GLY A 74 2.74 -14.42 -17.81
C GLY A 74 3.07 -15.81 -17.28
N ARG A 75 4.34 -16.08 -16.97
CA ARG A 75 4.81 -17.32 -16.31
C ARG A 75 4.25 -17.54 -14.91
N LEU A 76 3.65 -16.51 -14.32
CA LEU A 76 2.99 -16.59 -13.02
C LEU A 76 1.52 -17.00 -13.12
N ASP A 77 0.97 -17.10 -14.34
CA ASP A 77 -0.41 -17.50 -14.61
C ASP A 77 -0.58 -19.02 -14.45
N ASN A 78 -0.41 -19.48 -13.21
CA ASN A 78 -0.57 -20.87 -12.83
C ASN A 78 -1.93 -21.05 -12.12
N LYS A 79 -2.83 -21.83 -12.73
CA LYS A 79 -4.16 -22.15 -12.19
C LYS A 79 -4.12 -22.83 -10.81
N ASN A 80 -3.00 -23.47 -10.45
CA ASN A 80 -2.80 -24.12 -9.15
C ASN A 80 -2.18 -23.19 -8.09
N SER A 81 -1.95 -21.91 -8.42
CA SER A 81 -1.41 -20.95 -7.47
C SER A 81 -2.35 -20.72 -6.29
N LYS A 82 -1.83 -20.86 -5.08
CA LYS A 82 -2.55 -20.54 -3.83
C LYS A 82 -2.39 -19.07 -3.42
N ASP A 83 -1.83 -18.23 -4.29
CA ASP A 83 -1.64 -16.80 -4.01
C ASP A 83 -2.97 -16.05 -4.10
N LYS A 84 -3.44 -15.56 -2.95
CA LYS A 84 -4.69 -14.79 -2.81
C LYS A 84 -4.43 -13.28 -2.67
N SER A 85 -3.27 -12.79 -3.09
CA SER A 85 -2.97 -11.35 -3.02
C SER A 85 -3.95 -10.58 -3.91
N PRO A 86 -4.61 -9.53 -3.40
CA PRO A 86 -5.79 -8.94 -4.04
C PRO A 86 -5.54 -8.38 -5.44
N LEU A 87 -4.33 -7.91 -5.71
CA LEU A 87 -3.94 -7.32 -6.99
C LEU A 87 -3.09 -8.27 -7.85
N ARG A 88 -3.02 -9.55 -7.47
CA ARG A 88 -2.23 -10.58 -8.17
C ARG A 88 -2.57 -10.65 -9.66
N TRP A 89 -3.85 -10.67 -9.97
CA TRP A 89 -4.32 -10.78 -11.36
C TRP A 89 -3.89 -9.59 -12.21
N PHE A 90 -4.07 -8.36 -11.71
CA PHE A 90 -3.62 -7.15 -12.42
C PHE A 90 -2.11 -7.20 -12.67
N TYR A 91 -1.33 -7.67 -11.69
CA TYR A 91 0.12 -7.79 -11.83
C TYR A 91 0.52 -8.80 -12.92
N ILE A 92 -0.07 -10.00 -12.92
CA ILE A 92 0.18 -11.05 -13.92
C ILE A 92 -0.16 -10.55 -15.32
N LYS A 93 -1.30 -9.87 -15.48
CA LYS A 93 -1.74 -9.31 -16.77
C LYS A 93 -1.06 -8.01 -17.17
N GLY A 94 -0.09 -7.53 -16.39
CA GLY A 94 0.65 -6.29 -16.70
C GLY A 94 -0.19 -5.02 -16.61
N ASN A 95 -1.34 -5.05 -15.92
CA ASN A 95 -2.20 -3.89 -15.73
C ASN A 95 -1.68 -3.02 -14.57
N ASP A 96 -0.48 -2.47 -14.75
CA ASP A 96 0.22 -1.66 -13.75
C ASP A 96 -0.54 -0.37 -13.46
N LYS A 97 -1.22 0.19 -14.46
CA LYS A 97 -2.05 1.39 -14.32
C LYS A 97 -3.20 1.18 -13.34
N ALA A 98 -3.85 0.02 -13.33
CA ALA A 98 -4.91 -0.26 -12.36
C ALA A 98 -4.37 -0.31 -10.92
N ILE A 99 -3.22 -0.95 -10.72
CA ILE A 99 -2.56 -1.02 -9.39
C ILE A 99 -2.19 0.37 -8.92
N GLU A 100 -1.57 1.17 -9.80
CA GLU A 100 -1.21 2.56 -9.54
C GLU A 100 -2.43 3.41 -9.17
N GLN A 101 -3.53 3.30 -9.92
CA GLN A 101 -4.76 4.05 -9.64
C GLN A 101 -5.37 3.69 -8.29
N ILE A 102 -5.40 2.41 -7.92
CA ILE A 102 -5.88 1.95 -6.61
C ILE A 102 -5.04 2.58 -5.49
N LEU A 103 -3.71 2.52 -5.62
CA LEU A 103 -2.78 3.12 -4.65
C LEU A 103 -2.96 4.63 -4.56
N LYS A 104 -3.07 5.33 -5.70
CA LYS A 104 -3.24 6.79 -5.76
C LYS A 104 -4.56 7.20 -5.11
N ILE A 105 -5.69 6.61 -5.49
CA ILE A 105 -7.01 6.95 -4.93
C ILE A 105 -7.03 6.74 -3.42
N TYR A 106 -6.58 5.56 -2.96
CA TYR A 106 -6.59 5.22 -1.54
C TYR A 106 -5.68 6.15 -0.72
N PHE A 107 -4.41 6.29 -1.09
CA PHE A 107 -3.48 7.10 -0.30
C PHE A 107 -3.71 8.61 -0.44
N SER A 108 -4.35 9.08 -1.52
CA SER A 108 -4.84 10.46 -1.57
C SER A 108 -5.93 10.69 -0.52
N ALA A 109 -6.90 9.79 -0.38
CA ALA A 109 -7.90 9.89 0.68
C ALA A 109 -7.29 9.83 2.09
N ILE A 110 -6.27 9.00 2.29
CA ILE A 110 -5.51 8.97 3.55
C ILE A 110 -4.79 10.30 3.80
N LYS A 111 -4.08 10.82 2.79
CA LYS A 111 -3.35 12.09 2.90
C LYS A 111 -4.28 13.23 3.29
N ASP A 112 -5.40 13.35 2.58
CA ASP A 112 -6.36 14.44 2.74
C ASP A 112 -7.04 14.43 4.12
N HIS A 113 -7.20 13.24 4.72
CA HIS A 113 -7.93 13.07 5.97
C HIS A 113 -7.02 12.87 7.19
N PHE A 114 -6.11 11.89 7.13
CA PHE A 114 -5.29 11.47 8.27
C PHE A 114 -3.92 12.13 8.35
N TRP A 115 -3.40 12.65 7.24
CA TRP A 115 -2.11 13.37 7.20
C TRP A 115 -2.30 14.87 7.09
N ALA A 116 -3.43 15.39 7.57
CA ALA A 116 -3.62 16.83 7.74
C ALA A 116 -2.54 17.41 8.67
N ASN A 117 -2.11 18.66 8.43
CA ASN A 117 -1.04 19.31 9.20
C ASN A 117 -1.29 19.26 10.71
N VAL A 118 -2.53 19.50 11.15
CA VAL A 118 -2.92 19.40 12.58
C VAL A 118 -2.62 18.03 13.19
N CYS A 119 -2.81 16.95 12.44
CA CYS A 119 -2.52 15.58 12.90
C CYS A 119 -1.01 15.30 12.89
N ILE A 120 -0.28 15.84 11.91
CA ILE A 120 1.18 15.73 11.83
C ILE A 120 1.84 16.44 13.00
N GLU A 121 1.43 17.68 13.30
CA GLU A 121 1.93 18.47 14.42
C GLU A 121 1.64 17.81 15.78
N LYS A 122 0.46 17.18 15.92
CA LYS A 122 0.11 16.34 17.07
C LYS A 122 0.84 14.98 17.08
N GLY A 123 1.68 14.71 16.09
CA GLY A 123 2.53 13.53 16.00
C GLY A 123 1.78 12.24 15.67
N THR A 124 0.84 12.28 14.73
CA THR A 124 0.08 11.09 14.27
C THR A 124 0.99 9.91 13.92
N VAL A 125 0.60 8.70 14.31
CA VAL A 125 1.34 7.48 13.99
C VAL A 125 1.17 7.05 12.53
N LEU A 126 0.18 7.58 11.82
CA LEU A 126 -0.15 7.21 10.44
C LEU A 126 0.86 7.69 9.39
N VAL A 127 1.78 8.59 9.77
CA VAL A 127 2.92 9.02 8.93
C VAL A 127 4.23 8.30 9.28
N ARG A 128 4.19 7.35 10.23
CA ARG A 128 5.35 6.53 10.61
C ARG A 128 5.32 5.19 9.88
N SER A 129 6.47 4.51 9.84
CA SER A 129 6.59 3.19 9.21
C SER A 129 5.53 2.20 9.68
N VAL A 130 5.21 2.17 10.98
CA VAL A 130 4.16 1.28 11.53
C VAL A 130 2.76 1.63 11.02
N GLY A 131 2.46 2.92 10.89
CA GLY A 131 1.19 3.41 10.37
C GLY A 131 1.03 3.11 8.89
N ILE A 132 2.06 3.39 8.08
CA ILE A 132 2.04 3.06 6.64
C ILE A 132 1.89 1.55 6.43
N SER A 133 2.60 0.71 7.18
CA SER A 133 2.44 -0.74 7.14
C SER A 133 1.02 -1.18 7.53
N ALA A 134 0.43 -0.59 8.57
CA ALA A 134 -0.96 -0.88 8.97
C ALA A 134 -1.96 -0.47 7.87
N LEU A 135 -1.77 0.70 7.24
CA LEU A 135 -2.61 1.18 6.16
C LEU A 135 -2.57 0.25 4.93
N PHE A 136 -1.41 -0.32 4.60
CA PHE A 136 -1.31 -1.34 3.55
C PHE A 136 -1.99 -2.66 3.95
N GLN A 137 -1.85 -3.10 5.21
CA GLN A 137 -2.56 -4.29 5.70
C GLN A 137 -4.08 -4.11 5.67
N PHE A 138 -4.54 -2.93 6.07
CA PHE A 138 -5.95 -2.57 6.02
C PHE A 138 -6.47 -2.54 4.57
N LEU A 139 -5.76 -1.86 3.66
CA LEU A 139 -6.11 -1.86 2.24
C LEU A 139 -6.15 -3.29 1.67
N ARG A 140 -5.15 -4.11 2.00
CA ARG A 140 -5.08 -5.51 1.58
C ARG A 140 -6.34 -6.29 2.00
N LYS A 141 -6.76 -6.15 3.26
CA LYS A 141 -7.97 -6.79 3.80
C LYS A 141 -9.22 -6.32 3.05
N LYS A 142 -9.41 -5.00 2.91
CA LYS A 142 -10.59 -4.43 2.25
C LYS A 142 -10.66 -4.81 0.76
N LEU A 143 -9.54 -4.85 0.05
CA LEU A 143 -9.50 -5.32 -1.34
C LEU A 143 -9.89 -6.81 -1.47
N MET A 144 -9.58 -7.64 -0.47
CA MET A 144 -9.98 -9.06 -0.46
C MET A 144 -11.47 -9.25 -0.13
N ASP A 145 -12.07 -8.33 0.63
CA ASP A 145 -13.48 -8.38 0.99
C ASP A 145 -14.39 -7.80 -0.10
N MET A 146 -13.85 -7.02 -1.04
CA MET A 146 -14.61 -6.48 -2.16
C MET A 146 -15.06 -7.58 -3.12
N PRO A 147 -16.33 -7.59 -3.56
CA PRO A 147 -16.81 -8.52 -4.58
C PRO A 147 -16.09 -8.31 -5.92
N LYS A 148 -15.70 -7.06 -6.19
CA LYS A 148 -14.91 -6.66 -7.36
C LYS A 148 -14.06 -5.45 -7.03
N ILE A 149 -12.80 -5.49 -7.45
CA ILE A 149 -11.89 -4.35 -7.36
C ILE A 149 -12.13 -3.45 -8.57
N ASN A 150 -12.83 -2.34 -8.36
CA ASN A 150 -13.12 -1.31 -9.36
C ASN A 150 -13.07 0.08 -8.70
N LYS A 151 -13.13 1.14 -9.50
CA LYS A 151 -13.05 2.52 -9.00
C LYS A 151 -14.14 2.84 -7.96
N GLU A 152 -15.38 2.45 -8.23
CA GLU A 152 -16.53 2.71 -7.36
C GLU A 152 -16.34 2.15 -5.95
N ASN A 153 -15.94 0.87 -5.82
CA ASN A 153 -15.76 0.24 -4.52
C ASN A 153 -14.56 0.83 -3.75
N ILE A 154 -13.51 1.25 -4.45
CA ILE A 154 -12.39 1.97 -3.83
C ILE A 154 -12.85 3.35 -3.32
N GLU A 155 -13.67 4.07 -4.07
CA GLU A 155 -14.22 5.37 -3.66
C GLU A 155 -15.20 5.24 -2.48
N LYS A 156 -16.01 4.18 -2.43
CA LYS A 156 -16.84 3.84 -1.26
C LYS A 156 -15.97 3.62 -0.02
N LEU A 157 -14.89 2.84 -0.14
CA LEU A 157 -13.93 2.66 0.95
C LEU A 157 -13.31 3.99 1.42
N CYS A 158 -12.89 4.84 0.47
CA CYS A 158 -12.33 6.15 0.79
C CYS A 158 -13.34 7.07 1.48
N SER A 159 -14.62 6.98 1.09
CA SER A 159 -15.70 7.74 1.73
C SER A 159 -15.96 7.25 3.15
N ALA A 160 -15.95 5.93 3.38
CA ALA A 160 -16.07 5.36 4.71
C ALA A 160 -14.88 5.71 5.62
N LEU A 161 -13.66 5.84 5.09
CA LEU A 161 -12.50 6.28 5.88
C LEU A 161 -12.68 7.68 6.48
N LYS A 162 -13.42 8.57 5.81
CA LYS A 162 -13.67 9.94 6.28
C LYS A 162 -14.55 9.99 7.53
N THR A 163 -15.26 8.91 7.88
CA THR A 163 -16.07 8.86 9.10
C THR A 163 -15.24 8.60 10.36
N VAL A 164 -13.98 8.18 10.19
CA VAL A 164 -13.07 7.92 11.31
C VAL A 164 -12.44 9.23 11.78
N ASN A 165 -12.42 9.49 13.09
CA ASN A 165 -11.75 10.66 13.63
C ASN A 165 -10.22 10.56 13.43
N PRO A 166 -9.58 11.47 12.68
CA PRO A 166 -8.14 11.39 12.42
C PRO A 166 -7.29 11.65 13.67
N GLU A 167 -7.82 12.36 14.68
CA GLU A 167 -7.11 12.61 15.94
C GLU A 167 -6.95 11.35 16.80
N GLU A 168 -7.68 10.27 16.52
CA GLU A 168 -7.48 8.99 17.18
C GLU A 168 -6.00 8.55 17.11
N PHE A 169 -5.39 8.73 15.94
CA PHE A 169 -4.04 8.24 15.67
C PHE A 169 -2.94 9.18 16.18
N THR A 170 -3.28 10.28 16.87
CA THR A 170 -2.29 11.14 17.56
C THR A 170 -1.95 10.64 18.96
N LYS A 171 -2.65 9.59 19.45
CA LYS A 171 -2.43 8.96 20.76
C LYS A 171 -1.19 8.05 20.75
N ASN A 172 0.00 8.67 20.75
CA ASN A 172 1.28 7.99 20.61
C ASN A 172 1.59 6.90 21.65
N THR A 173 1.01 6.98 22.83
CA THR A 173 1.14 5.97 23.90
C THR A 173 0.34 4.70 23.61
N GLU A 174 -0.77 4.81 22.88
CA GLU A 174 -1.65 3.68 22.55
C GLU A 174 -1.10 2.88 21.36
N TYR A 175 -0.52 3.58 20.38
CA TYR A 175 0.01 3.04 19.13
C TYR A 175 1.54 3.09 19.10
N THR A 176 2.19 2.15 19.79
CA THR A 176 3.65 2.09 19.86
C THR A 176 4.28 1.73 18.50
N SER A 177 5.56 2.08 18.31
CA SER A 177 6.34 1.74 17.10
C SER A 177 6.75 0.26 17.04
N THR A 178 5.79 -0.64 17.28
CA THR A 178 5.97 -2.10 17.33
C THR A 178 4.92 -2.80 16.49
N THR A 179 5.07 -4.11 16.28
CA THR A 179 4.04 -4.95 15.64
C THR A 179 2.71 -4.89 16.39
N VAL A 180 2.73 -4.69 17.71
CA VAL A 180 1.52 -4.54 18.52
C VAL A 180 0.81 -3.23 18.17
N GLY A 181 1.53 -2.11 18.09
CA GLY A 181 0.92 -0.83 17.70
C GLY A 181 0.42 -0.84 16.27
N GLN A 182 1.16 -1.44 15.33
CA GLN A 182 0.69 -1.67 13.96
C GLN A 182 -0.63 -2.45 13.94
N ARG A 183 -0.72 -3.53 14.72
CA ARG A 183 -1.94 -4.35 14.82
C ARG A 183 -3.11 -3.55 15.39
N LYS A 184 -2.89 -2.74 16.43
CA LYS A 184 -3.94 -1.86 16.99
C LYS A 184 -4.49 -0.88 15.96
N ILE A 185 -3.63 -0.26 15.15
CA ILE A 185 -4.07 0.64 14.06
C ILE A 185 -4.95 -0.14 13.07
N TYR A 186 -4.49 -1.33 12.66
CA TYR A 186 -5.22 -2.18 11.74
C TYR A 186 -6.58 -2.64 12.31
N ASP A 187 -6.62 -3.10 13.55
CA ASP A 187 -7.84 -3.57 14.21
C ASP A 187 -8.84 -2.42 14.36
N TYR A 188 -8.38 -1.25 14.84
CA TYR A 188 -9.23 -0.05 14.96
C TYR A 188 -9.85 0.37 13.62
N LEU A 189 -9.06 0.41 12.55
CA LEU A 189 -9.59 0.74 11.21
C LEU A 189 -10.63 -0.28 10.74
N ASN A 190 -10.45 -1.58 11.03
CA ASN A 190 -11.43 -2.60 10.64
C ASN A 190 -12.74 -2.49 11.42
N GLU A 191 -12.68 -2.13 12.70
CA GLU A 191 -13.86 -1.95 13.55
C GLU A 191 -14.66 -0.69 13.18
N ASN A 192 -13.96 0.39 12.82
CA ASN A 192 -14.57 1.72 12.64
C ASN A 192 -14.86 2.07 11.18
N VAL A 193 -14.26 1.38 10.20
CA VAL A 193 -14.55 1.57 8.77
C VAL A 193 -15.50 0.49 8.28
N LYS A 194 -16.80 0.77 8.37
CA LYS A 194 -17.86 -0.07 7.82
C LYS A 194 -18.06 0.25 6.34
N THR A 195 -18.04 -0.77 5.50
CA THR A 195 -18.15 -0.65 4.05
C THR A 195 -19.12 -1.71 3.57
N ASP A 196 -20.25 -1.29 3.01
CA ASP A 196 -21.18 -2.17 2.31
C ASP A 196 -20.83 -2.07 0.81
N PHE A 197 -20.22 -3.14 0.26
CA PHE A 197 -19.77 -3.20 -1.13
C PHE A 197 -20.84 -3.79 -2.05
#